data_AF-A0A0H5PZJ2-F1
#
_entry.id   AF-A0A0H5PZJ2-F1
#
_cell.length_a   1.000
_cell.length_b   1.000
_cell.length_c   1.000
_cell.angle_alpha   90.00
_cell.angle_beta   90.00
_cell.angle_gamma   90.00
#
_symmetry.space_group_name_H-M   'P 1'
#
loop_
_entity.id
_entity.type
_entity.pdbx_description
1 polymer ?
#
loop_
_entity_poly.entity_id
_entity_poly.type
_entity_poly.pdbx_seq_one_letter_code
_entity_poly.pdbx_strand_id
1 'polypeptide(L)'
;MTIKDLALELGRSQQAIYKRLSRAGIDPKALRHKGGSDLTEEGERIIRELYAAPQEEATAAPPPTAKDDSTGLNAEVERLNSEVERLKSRLTEEKHRAELAEAREEAAANERDFLRIQLDNAIKASALASVKRLQAPEDPSEPPPDPQPVEVEEAPQEAQEPQQEAPAAAPRSFRQRWRDAINAWKGKA
;
A
#
# COMPACT_ATOMS: atom_id res chain seq x y z
N MET A 1 44.32 -42.03 13.33
CA MET A 1 44.74 -40.60 13.27
C MET A 1 43.55 -39.75 12.85
N THR A 2 43.39 -38.49 13.31
CA THR A 2 42.26 -37.66 12.81
C THR A 2 42.62 -36.95 11.49
N ILE A 3 41.62 -36.46 10.75
CA ILE A 3 41.86 -35.60 9.56
C ILE A 3 42.68 -34.37 9.94
N LYS A 4 42.49 -33.83 11.15
CA LYS A 4 43.21 -32.65 11.62
C LYS A 4 44.70 -32.96 11.82
N ASP A 5 45.01 -34.11 12.42
CA ASP A 5 46.39 -34.53 12.66
C ASP A 5 47.11 -34.82 11.35
N LEU A 6 46.43 -35.49 10.41
CA LEU A 6 46.96 -35.76 9.08
C LEU A 6 47.15 -34.47 8.25
N ALA A 7 46.29 -33.47 8.44
CA ALA A 7 46.48 -32.15 7.84
C ALA A 7 47.76 -31.47 8.33
N LEU A 8 48.04 -31.56 9.64
CA LEU A 8 49.27 -31.02 10.22
C LEU A 8 50.51 -31.75 9.70
N GLU A 9 50.47 -33.08 9.61
CA GLU A 9 51.58 -33.90 9.06
C GLU A 9 51.88 -33.53 7.60
N LEU A 10 50.85 -33.30 6.79
CA LEU A 10 50.99 -32.92 5.38
C LEU A 10 51.27 -31.43 5.16
N GLY A 11 51.35 -30.62 6.24
CA GLY A 11 51.53 -29.17 6.14
C GLY A 11 50.38 -28.45 5.44
N ARG A 12 49.15 -28.97 5.55
CA ARG A 12 47.94 -28.45 4.90
C ARG A 12 46.88 -28.05 5.92
N SER A 13 45.92 -27.23 5.48
CA SER A 13 44.74 -26.97 6.29
C SER A 13 43.75 -28.12 6.17
N GLN A 14 42.96 -28.35 7.22
CA GLN A 14 41.89 -29.34 7.22
C GLN A 14 40.90 -29.13 6.06
N GLN A 15 40.61 -27.85 5.74
CA GLN A 15 39.75 -27.46 4.62
C GLN A 15 40.34 -27.85 3.26
N ALA A 16 41.67 -27.79 3.10
CA ALA A 16 42.33 -28.22 1.87
C ALA A 16 42.15 -29.72 1.64
N ILE A 17 42.23 -30.55 2.70
CA ILE A 17 41.95 -31.98 2.61
C ILE A 17 40.51 -32.21 2.17
N TYR A 18 39.51 -31.59 2.82
CA TYR A 18 38.11 -31.75 2.43
C TYR A 18 37.85 -31.33 0.98
N LYS A 19 38.44 -30.21 0.54
CA LYS A 19 38.30 -29.73 -0.84
C LYS A 19 38.89 -30.71 -1.84
N ARG A 20 40.03 -31.33 -1.53
CA ARG A 20 40.66 -32.33 -2.42
C ARG A 20 39.89 -33.64 -2.45
N LEU A 21 39.39 -34.11 -1.32
CA LEU A 21 38.50 -35.27 -1.23
C LEU A 21 37.22 -35.06 -2.04
N SER A 22 36.59 -33.89 -1.91
CA SER A 22 35.39 -33.52 -2.68
C SER A 22 35.67 -33.48 -4.18
N ARG A 23 36.82 -32.97 -4.62
CA ARG A 23 37.23 -33.00 -6.04
C ARG A 23 37.48 -34.41 -6.56
N ALA A 24 37.96 -35.31 -5.72
CA ALA A 24 38.15 -36.72 -6.04
C ALA A 24 36.84 -37.54 -5.96
N GLY A 25 35.71 -36.92 -5.58
CA GLY A 25 34.42 -37.61 -5.41
C GLY A 25 34.35 -38.52 -4.17
N ILE A 26 35.25 -38.34 -3.21
CA ILE A 26 35.37 -39.20 -2.02
C ILE A 26 34.67 -38.52 -0.83
N ASP A 27 33.70 -39.20 -0.21
CA ASP A 27 33.04 -38.71 1.00
C ASP A 27 33.98 -38.83 2.22
N PRO A 28 34.30 -37.71 2.92
CA PRO A 28 35.13 -37.74 4.12
C PRO A 28 34.58 -38.59 5.26
N LYS A 29 33.27 -38.88 5.28
CA LYS A 29 32.66 -39.78 6.27
C LYS A 29 32.99 -41.24 6.01
N ALA A 30 33.18 -41.62 4.74
CA ALA A 30 33.53 -42.99 4.37
C ALA A 30 34.96 -43.38 4.78
N LEU A 31 35.82 -42.38 5.02
CA LEU A 31 37.22 -42.56 5.41
C LEU A 31 37.41 -42.72 6.92
N ARG A 32 36.34 -42.68 7.71
CA ARG A 32 36.38 -42.70 9.17
C ARG A 32 35.76 -43.97 9.75
N HIS A 33 36.19 -44.35 10.95
CA HIS A 33 35.50 -45.39 11.70
C HIS A 33 34.05 -44.97 11.99
N LYS A 34 33.10 -45.91 11.91
CA LYS A 34 31.68 -45.64 12.19
C LYS A 34 31.54 -45.13 13.63
N GLY A 35 31.12 -43.87 13.77
CA GLY A 35 30.92 -43.22 15.08
C GLY A 35 32.17 -42.55 15.67
N GLY A 36 33.28 -42.49 14.95
CA GLY A 36 34.53 -41.84 15.39
C GLY A 36 34.97 -40.67 14.52
N SER A 37 35.84 -39.82 15.08
CA SER A 37 36.58 -38.80 14.34
C SER A 37 37.84 -39.31 13.66
N ASP A 38 38.26 -40.52 14.03
CA ASP A 38 39.47 -41.15 13.56
C ASP A 38 39.28 -41.72 12.16
N LEU A 39 40.28 -41.48 11.32
CA LEU A 39 40.40 -42.10 10.02
C LEU A 39 40.68 -43.59 10.17
N THR A 40 40.15 -44.37 9.23
CA THR A 40 40.60 -45.75 9.03
C THR A 40 42.01 -45.74 8.40
N GLU A 41 42.76 -46.82 8.55
CA GLU A 41 44.06 -46.97 7.88
C GLU A 41 43.95 -46.76 6.36
N GLU A 42 42.85 -47.24 5.78
CA GLU A 42 42.50 -47.00 4.38
C GLU A 42 42.27 -45.52 4.08
N GLY A 43 41.55 -44.82 4.97
CA GLY A 43 41.30 -43.39 4.87
C GLY A 43 42.57 -42.55 4.93
N GLU A 44 43.51 -42.92 5.81
CA GLU A 44 44.83 -42.30 5.90
C GLU A 44 45.65 -42.53 4.63
N ARG A 45 45.66 -43.76 4.10
CA ARG A 45 46.35 -44.11 2.86
C ARG A 45 45.84 -43.32 1.67
N ILE A 46 44.52 -43.27 1.48
CA ILE A 46 43.87 -42.52 0.39
C ILE A 46 44.25 -41.04 0.44
N ILE A 47 44.20 -40.43 1.63
CA ILE A 47 44.55 -39.01 1.77
C ILE A 47 46.05 -38.79 1.46
N ARG A 48 46.94 -39.66 1.93
CA ARG A 48 48.37 -39.54 1.62
C ARG A 48 48.65 -39.71 0.12
N GLU A 49 48.03 -40.70 -0.52
CA GLU A 49 48.15 -40.94 -1.95
C GLU A 49 47.70 -39.75 -2.79
N LEU A 50 46.56 -39.14 -2.43
CA LEU A 50 46.04 -37.93 -3.07
C LEU A 50 47.03 -36.76 -3.02
N TYR A 51 47.89 -36.71 -2.00
CA TYR A 51 48.89 -35.64 -1.84
C TYR A 51 50.31 -36.05 -2.22
N ALA A 52 50.58 -37.35 -2.39
CA ALA A 52 51.86 -37.89 -2.86
C ALA A 52 51.97 -37.86 -4.40
N ALA A 53 50.84 -37.91 -5.12
CA ALA A 53 50.85 -37.79 -6.58
C ALA A 53 51.38 -36.40 -7.01
N PRO A 54 52.42 -36.32 -7.88
CA PRO A 54 52.86 -35.05 -8.45
C PRO A 54 51.69 -34.43 -9.21
N GLN A 55 51.47 -33.14 -8.96
CA GLN A 55 50.41 -32.36 -9.59
C GLN A 55 50.66 -32.34 -11.10
N GLU A 56 49.88 -33.09 -11.87
CA GLU A 56 49.43 -32.50 -13.13
C GLU A 56 48.57 -31.32 -12.71
N GLU A 57 49.15 -30.12 -12.81
CA GLU A 57 48.38 -28.89 -12.82
C GLU A 57 47.43 -28.95 -14.03
N ALA A 58 46.31 -29.64 -13.84
CA ALA A 58 45.13 -29.38 -14.61
C ALA A 58 44.76 -27.94 -14.28
N THR A 59 45.12 -27.04 -15.20
CA THR A 59 44.37 -25.83 -15.52
C THR A 59 42.93 -26.23 -15.86
N ALA A 60 42.21 -26.76 -14.87
CA ALA A 60 40.80 -27.01 -14.95
C ALA A 60 40.15 -25.65 -14.68
N ALA A 61 39.69 -25.03 -15.76
CA ALA A 61 38.68 -24.00 -15.72
C ALA A 61 37.65 -24.30 -14.62
N PRO A 62 37.12 -23.28 -13.92
CA PRO A 62 36.04 -23.49 -12.96
C PRO A 62 34.92 -24.31 -13.63
N PRO A 63 34.28 -25.26 -12.91
CA PRO A 63 33.19 -26.03 -13.48
C PRO A 63 32.16 -25.06 -14.07
N PRO A 64 31.62 -25.34 -15.28
CA PRO A 64 30.60 -24.48 -15.86
C PRO A 64 29.40 -24.42 -14.90
N THR A 65 29.14 -23.19 -14.44
CA THR A 65 27.82 -22.63 -14.13
C THR A 65 26.91 -23.34 -13.12
N ALA A 66 27.37 -23.51 -11.88
CA ALA A 66 26.44 -23.43 -10.72
C ALA A 66 25.99 -21.97 -10.43
N LYS A 67 26.46 -21.00 -11.21
CA LYS A 67 26.13 -19.57 -11.09
C LYS A 67 24.81 -19.20 -11.78
N ASP A 68 24.34 -19.99 -12.75
CA ASP A 68 23.18 -19.62 -13.57
C ASP A 68 21.85 -19.85 -12.84
N ASP A 69 21.71 -20.95 -12.09
CA ASP A 69 20.50 -21.16 -11.29
C ASP A 69 20.39 -20.15 -10.13
N SER A 70 21.52 -19.80 -9.51
CA SER A 70 21.55 -18.80 -8.42
C SER A 70 21.16 -17.40 -8.91
N THR A 71 21.49 -17.05 -10.15
CA THR A 71 21.14 -15.75 -10.74
C THR A 71 19.68 -15.71 -11.17
N GLY A 72 19.15 -16.81 -11.72
CA GLY A 72 17.72 -16.95 -12.02
C GLY A 72 16.84 -16.90 -10.76
N LEU A 73 17.23 -17.62 -9.70
CA LEU A 73 16.50 -17.60 -8.42
C LEU A 73 16.59 -16.22 -7.75
N ASN A 74 17.73 -15.54 -7.79
CA ASN A 74 17.86 -14.19 -7.27
C ASN A 74 16.98 -13.18 -8.04
N ALA A 75 16.93 -13.28 -9.37
CA ALA A 75 16.06 -12.43 -10.18
C ALA A 75 14.57 -12.66 -9.86
N GLU A 76 14.17 -13.91 -9.63
CA GLU A 76 12.81 -14.23 -9.24
C GLU A 76 12.47 -13.72 -7.82
N VAL A 77 13.41 -13.81 -6.88
CA VAL A 77 13.27 -13.23 -5.54
C VAL A 77 13.11 -11.71 -5.60
N GLU A 78 13.91 -11.01 -6.42
CA GLU A 78 13.77 -9.56 -6.62
C GLU A 78 12.42 -9.20 -7.26
N ARG A 79 11.97 -9.98 -8.25
CA ARG A 79 10.66 -9.79 -8.89
C ARG A 79 9.51 -9.97 -7.89
N LEU A 80 9.55 -11.05 -7.11
CA LEU A 80 8.53 -11.32 -6.09
C LEU A 80 8.55 -10.27 -4.98
N ASN A 81 9.72 -9.82 -4.54
CA ASN A 81 9.83 -8.73 -3.56
C ASN A 81 9.24 -7.42 -4.10
N SER A 82 9.51 -7.10 -5.37
CA SER A 82 8.91 -5.92 -6.02
C SER A 82 7.40 -6.02 -6.08
N GLU A 83 6.87 -7.21 -6.39
CA GLU A 83 5.42 -7.45 -6.42
C GLU A 83 4.81 -7.39 -5.01
N VAL A 84 5.49 -7.90 -3.98
CA VAL A 84 5.06 -7.79 -2.59
C VAL A 84 4.96 -6.32 -2.16
N GLU A 85 5.96 -5.49 -2.47
CA GLU A 85 5.92 -4.07 -2.14
C GLU A 85 4.82 -3.32 -2.92
N ARG A 86 4.61 -3.68 -4.20
CA ARG A 86 3.50 -3.16 -5.00
C ARG A 86 2.14 -3.53 -4.38
N LEU A 87 1.96 -4.78 -3.97
CA LEU A 87 0.71 -5.25 -3.36
C LEU A 87 0.49 -4.64 -1.99
N LYS A 88 1.53 -4.47 -1.16
CA LYS A 88 1.44 -3.72 0.11
C LYS A 88 0.99 -2.29 -0.13
N SER A 89 1.55 -1.62 -1.13
CA SER A 89 1.17 -0.23 -1.47
C SER A 89 -0.28 -0.13 -1.95
N ARG A 90 -0.76 -1.08 -2.76
CA ARG A 90 -2.18 -1.12 -3.15
C ARG A 90 -3.09 -1.42 -1.96
N LEU A 91 -2.67 -2.30 -1.05
CA LEU A 91 -3.44 -2.61 0.14
C LEU A 91 -3.60 -1.41 1.05
N THR A 92 -2.54 -0.62 1.26
CA THR A 92 -2.64 0.61 2.07
C THR A 92 -3.52 1.67 1.41
N GLU A 93 -3.42 1.81 0.08
CA GLU A 93 -4.27 2.74 -0.68
C GLU A 93 -5.75 2.35 -0.61
N GLU A 94 -6.08 1.06 -0.78
CA GLU A 94 -7.46 0.58 -0.69
C GLU A 94 -8.02 0.68 0.75
N LYS A 95 -7.19 0.44 1.77
CA LYS A 95 -7.61 0.65 3.17
C LYS A 95 -7.97 2.12 3.43
N HIS A 96 -7.09 3.04 3.02
CA HIS A 96 -7.35 4.46 3.17
C HIS A 96 -8.59 4.90 2.36
N ARG A 97 -8.81 4.31 1.17
CA ARG A 97 -10.01 4.55 0.38
C ARG A 97 -11.28 4.06 1.08
N ALA A 98 -11.23 2.89 1.71
CA ALA A 98 -12.33 2.34 2.49
C ALA A 98 -12.65 3.22 3.70
N GLU A 99 -11.64 3.62 4.47
CA GLU A 99 -11.80 4.55 5.61
C GLU A 99 -12.45 5.88 5.18
N LEU A 100 -12.03 6.44 4.05
CA LEU A 100 -12.66 7.64 3.50
C LEU A 100 -14.11 7.44 3.05
N ALA A 101 -14.44 6.25 2.55
CA ALA A 101 -15.80 5.92 2.15
C ALA A 101 -16.71 5.79 3.37
N GLU A 102 -16.24 5.11 4.42
CA GLU A 102 -16.92 4.95 5.70
C GLU A 102 -17.19 6.31 6.36
N ALA A 103 -16.18 7.19 6.42
CA ALA A 103 -16.34 8.53 6.97
C ALA A 103 -17.37 9.38 6.20
N ARG A 104 -17.48 9.19 4.88
CA ARG A 104 -18.50 9.86 4.06
C ARG A 104 -19.90 9.31 4.32
N GLU A 105 -20.02 8.01 4.47
CA GLU A 105 -21.30 7.37 4.80
C GLU A 105 -21.78 7.82 6.18
N GLU A 106 -20.89 7.86 7.17
CA GLU A 106 -21.21 8.36 8.51
C GLU A 106 -21.64 9.83 8.48
N ALA A 107 -20.93 10.69 7.73
CA ALA A 107 -21.31 12.08 7.56
C ALA A 107 -22.71 12.23 6.92
N ALA A 108 -23.01 11.44 5.89
CA ALA A 108 -24.33 11.44 5.25
C ALA A 108 -25.44 10.91 6.17
N ALA A 109 -25.15 9.90 7.00
CA ALA A 109 -26.08 9.40 8.00
C ALA A 109 -26.41 10.46 9.06
N ASN A 110 -25.39 11.16 9.57
CA ASN A 110 -25.56 12.26 10.52
C ASN A 110 -26.39 13.40 9.93
N GLU A 111 -26.14 13.77 8.67
CA GLU A 111 -26.93 14.79 7.97
C GLU A 111 -28.39 14.36 7.80
N ARG A 112 -28.64 13.13 7.37
CA ARG A 112 -30.00 12.57 7.25
C ARG A 112 -30.74 12.62 8.58
N ASP A 113 -30.09 12.23 9.66
CA ASP A 113 -30.71 12.18 10.99
C ASP A 113 -31.01 13.59 11.51
N PHE A 114 -30.10 14.55 11.26
CA PHE A 114 -30.35 15.97 11.55
C PHE A 114 -31.55 16.52 10.77
N LEU A 115 -31.63 16.25 9.46
CA LEU A 115 -32.75 16.68 8.62
C LEU A 115 -34.07 16.05 9.05
N ARG A 116 -34.05 14.79 9.47
CA ARG A 116 -35.24 14.11 10.02
C ARG A 116 -35.76 14.82 11.27
N ILE A 117 -34.87 15.18 12.21
CA ILE A 117 -35.23 15.93 13.41
C ILE A 117 -35.84 17.29 13.05
N GLN A 118 -35.23 18.00 12.09
CA GLN A 118 -35.77 19.28 11.63
C GLN A 118 -37.16 19.14 11.02
N LEU A 119 -37.38 18.12 10.19
CA LEU A 119 -38.68 17.85 9.59
C LEU A 119 -39.74 17.55 10.65
N ASP A 120 -39.43 16.70 11.63
CA ASP A 120 -40.34 16.39 12.73
C ASP A 120 -40.71 17.65 13.55
N ASN A 121 -39.74 18.53 13.78
CA ASN A 121 -39.98 19.80 14.48
C ASN A 121 -40.84 20.76 13.65
N ALA A 122 -40.62 20.86 12.34
CA ALA A 122 -41.42 21.68 11.44
C ALA A 122 -42.87 21.18 11.36
N ILE A 123 -43.08 19.87 11.29
CA ILE A 123 -44.42 19.26 11.32
C ILE A 123 -45.13 19.59 12.63
N LYS A 124 -44.47 19.44 13.78
CA LYS A 124 -45.02 19.81 15.09
C LYS A 124 -45.37 21.29 15.17
N ALA A 125 -44.48 22.17 14.70
CA ALA A 125 -44.73 23.62 14.68
C ALA A 125 -45.94 23.99 13.81
N SER A 126 -46.06 23.38 12.63
CA SER A 126 -47.21 23.58 11.73
C SER A 126 -48.52 23.09 12.35
N ALA A 127 -48.51 21.93 13.01
CA ALA A 127 -49.67 21.42 13.73
C ALA A 127 -50.09 22.36 14.88
N LEU A 128 -49.13 22.85 15.67
CA LEU A 128 -49.39 23.81 16.75
C LEU A 128 -49.94 25.15 16.22
N ALA A 129 -49.38 25.66 15.11
CA ALA A 129 -49.87 26.87 14.46
C ALA A 129 -51.32 26.69 13.97
N SER A 130 -51.63 25.53 13.41
CA SER A 130 -52.99 25.20 12.94
C SER A 130 -53.99 25.13 14.10
N VAL A 131 -53.62 24.47 15.20
CA VAL A 131 -54.46 24.41 16.41
C VAL A 131 -54.68 25.80 17.01
N LYS A 132 -53.63 26.62 17.09
CA LYS A 132 -53.73 27.99 17.59
C LYS A 132 -54.65 28.86 16.74
N ARG A 133 -54.66 28.66 15.41
CA ARG A 133 -55.57 29.37 14.49
C ARG A 133 -57.03 29.01 14.72
N LEU A 134 -57.32 27.74 15.02
CA LEU A 134 -58.67 27.28 15.34
C LEU A 134 -59.15 27.72 16.74
N GLN A 135 -58.22 28.04 17.64
CA GLN A 135 -58.51 28.51 19.00
C GLN A 135 -58.54 30.03 19.12
N ALA A 136 -58.10 30.76 18.08
CA ALA A 136 -58.23 32.21 18.05
C ALA A 136 -59.73 32.55 17.92
N PRO A 137 -60.29 33.39 18.81
CA PRO A 137 -61.64 33.88 18.62
C PRO A 137 -61.68 34.65 17.31
N GLU A 138 -62.60 34.29 16.40
CA GLU A 138 -62.91 35.15 15.26
C GLU A 138 -63.38 36.47 15.85
N ASP A 139 -62.59 37.53 15.68
CA ASP A 139 -63.04 38.88 16.02
C ASP A 139 -64.10 39.25 14.97
N PRO A 140 -65.39 39.36 15.33
CA PRO A 140 -66.44 39.69 14.38
C PRO A 140 -66.34 41.13 13.84
N SER A 141 -65.31 41.88 14.26
CA SER A 141 -65.04 43.25 13.84
C SER A 141 -64.03 43.36 12.70
N GLU A 142 -63.38 42.26 12.29
CA GLU A 142 -62.44 42.31 11.16
C GLU A 142 -63.22 42.27 9.83
N PRO A 143 -63.21 43.35 9.04
CA PRO A 143 -63.89 43.35 7.75
C PRO A 143 -63.30 42.23 6.86
N PRO A 144 -64.12 41.56 6.03
CA PRO A 144 -63.61 40.56 5.11
C PRO A 144 -62.45 41.16 4.33
N PRO A 145 -61.34 40.41 4.11
CA PRO A 145 -60.25 40.92 3.29
C PRO A 145 -60.84 41.31 1.95
N ASP A 146 -60.62 42.57 1.55
CA ASP A 146 -61.02 43.06 0.24
C ASP A 146 -60.55 42.04 -0.81
N PRO A 147 -61.38 41.70 -1.80
CA PRO A 147 -60.95 40.84 -2.90
C PRO A 147 -59.72 41.50 -3.50
N GLN A 148 -58.55 40.89 -3.28
CA GLN A 148 -57.33 41.33 -3.94
C GLN A 148 -57.64 41.37 -5.43
N PRO A 149 -57.34 42.48 -6.14
CA PRO A 149 -57.51 42.50 -7.58
C PRO A 149 -56.72 41.31 -8.12
N VAL A 150 -57.43 40.44 -8.83
CA VAL A 150 -56.85 39.36 -9.60
C VAL A 150 -55.82 40.03 -10.49
N GLU A 151 -54.53 39.87 -10.18
CA GLU A 151 -53.46 40.27 -11.10
C GLU A 151 -53.66 39.42 -12.34
N VAL A 152 -54.25 40.07 -13.35
CA VAL A 152 -54.41 39.52 -14.68
C VAL A 152 -53.01 39.22 -15.20
N GLU A 153 -52.82 37.95 -15.54
CA GLU A 153 -51.68 37.39 -16.23
C GLU A 153 -51.48 38.14 -17.57
N GLU A 154 -50.71 39.24 -17.54
CA GLU A 154 -50.16 39.86 -18.75
C GLU A 154 -48.72 39.40 -18.94
N ALA A 155 -48.53 38.57 -19.96
CA ALA A 155 -47.26 38.44 -20.66
C ALA A 155 -47.52 38.78 -22.15
N PRO A 156 -46.51 39.20 -22.94
CA PRO A 156 -45.21 39.77 -22.60
C PRO A 156 -44.99 41.14 -23.29
N GLN A 157 -44.33 42.10 -22.66
CA GLN A 157 -43.79 43.27 -23.37
C GLN A 157 -42.26 43.30 -23.31
N GLU A 158 -41.73 43.51 -24.50
CA GLU A 158 -40.34 43.59 -24.89
C GLU A 158 -39.56 44.70 -24.17
N ALA A 159 -38.26 44.42 -24.02
CA ALA A 159 -37.16 45.38 -24.01
C ALA A 159 -37.13 46.44 -22.89
N GLN A 160 -36.40 46.11 -21.83
CA GLN A 160 -35.43 47.02 -21.23
C GLN A 160 -34.18 46.23 -20.82
N GLU A 161 -33.06 46.48 -21.49
CA GLU A 161 -31.72 46.06 -21.05
C GLU A 161 -31.40 46.76 -19.72
N PRO A 162 -31.06 46.02 -18.65
CA PRO A 162 -30.30 46.58 -17.56
C PRO A 162 -28.80 46.40 -17.85
N GLN A 163 -28.16 47.55 -17.95
CA GLN A 163 -26.74 47.85 -17.80
C GLN A 163 -25.90 46.72 -17.19
N GLN A 164 -24.81 46.40 -17.88
CA GLN A 164 -23.73 45.52 -17.45
C GLN A 164 -23.17 45.97 -16.09
N GLU A 165 -23.69 45.40 -15.01
CA GLU A 165 -22.98 45.33 -13.73
C GLU A 165 -21.77 44.40 -13.90
N ALA A 166 -20.61 44.90 -13.49
CA ALA A 166 -19.32 44.24 -13.63
C ALA A 166 -19.36 42.80 -13.10
N PRO A 167 -18.70 41.83 -13.78
CA PRO A 167 -18.78 40.44 -13.38
C PRO A 167 -18.19 40.26 -11.98
N ALA A 168 -19.05 39.99 -11.00
CA ALA A 168 -18.64 39.46 -9.71
C ALA A 168 -17.76 38.23 -9.99
N ALA A 169 -16.50 38.29 -9.54
CA ALA A 169 -15.48 37.32 -9.87
C ALA A 169 -15.99 35.90 -9.60
N ALA A 170 -16.11 35.10 -10.67
CA ALA A 170 -16.55 33.73 -10.59
C ALA A 170 -15.74 32.97 -9.51
N PRO A 171 -16.38 32.09 -8.73
CA PRO A 171 -15.71 31.35 -7.67
C PRO A 171 -14.51 30.60 -8.27
N ARG A 172 -13.31 30.87 -7.71
CA ARG A 172 -12.06 30.28 -8.21
C ARG A 172 -12.20 28.77 -8.28
N SER A 173 -11.92 28.21 -9.46
CA SER A 173 -11.95 26.76 -9.66
C SER A 173 -11.05 26.07 -8.63
N PHE A 174 -11.42 24.85 -8.25
CA PHE A 174 -10.62 24.03 -7.32
C PHE A 174 -9.15 23.92 -7.78
N ARG A 175 -8.92 23.81 -9.10
CA ARG A 175 -7.57 23.81 -9.68
C ARG A 175 -6.80 25.11 -9.41
N GLN A 176 -7.45 26.28 -9.49
CA GLN A 176 -6.81 27.55 -9.15
C GLN A 176 -6.44 27.59 -7.67
N ARG A 177 -7.38 27.23 -6.79
CA ARG A 177 -7.17 27.25 -5.33
C ARG A 177 -6.03 26.32 -4.91
N TRP A 178 -5.94 25.14 -5.51
CA TRP A 178 -4.88 24.18 -5.22
C TRP A 178 -3.51 24.67 -5.70
N ARG A 179 -3.46 25.30 -6.89
CA ARG A 179 -2.23 25.88 -7.43
C ARG A 179 -1.73 27.06 -6.57
N ASP A 180 -2.63 27.92 -6.12
CA ASP A 180 -2.32 29.04 -5.22
C ASP A 180 -1.75 28.53 -3.88
N ALA A 181 -2.32 27.45 -3.32
CA ALA A 181 -1.84 26.84 -2.08
C ALA A 181 -0.41 26.28 -2.20
N ILE A 182 -0.10 25.62 -3.31
CA ILE A 182 1.26 25.11 -3.58
C ILE A 182 2.26 26.26 -3.71
N ASN A 183 1.90 27.32 -4.42
CA ASN A 183 2.78 28.47 -4.61
C ASN A 183 3.01 29.23 -3.29
N ALA A 184 1.97 29.37 -2.46
CA ALA A 184 2.10 29.97 -1.13
C ALA A 184 3.00 29.16 -0.19
N TRP A 185 3.00 27.82 -0.34
CA TRP A 185 3.90 26.95 0.42
C TRP A 185 5.35 27.08 -0.05
N LYS A 186 5.59 27.16 -1.37
CA LYS A 186 6.93 27.32 -1.96
C LYS A 186 7.56 28.69 -1.74
N GLY A 187 6.76 29.74 -1.54
CA GLY A 187 7.25 31.10 -1.30
C GLY A 187 7.59 31.42 0.16
N LYS A 188 7.43 30.47 1.09
CA LYS A 188 7.74 30.62 2.53
C LYS A 188 9.02 29.88 2.97
N ALA A 189 9.83 29.43 2.02
CA ALA A 189 11.13 28.81 2.25
C ALA A 189 12.27 29.79 1.92
#